data_AF-A0A8J7Q132-F1
#
_entry.id   AF-A0A8J7Q132-F1
#
_cell.length_a   1.000
_cell.length_b   1.000
_cell.length_c   1.000
_cell.angle_alpha   90.00
_cell.angle_beta   90.00
_cell.angle_gamma   90.00
#
_symmetry.space_group_name_H-M   'P 1'
#
loop_
_entity.id
_entity.type
_entity.pdbx_description
1 polymer ?
#
loop_
_entity_poly.entity_id
_entity_poly.type
_entity_poly.pdbx_seq_one_letter_code
_entity_poly.pdbx_strand_id
1 'polypeptide(L)'
;ERQGIPPSGAGAIRRLGRWPMLVREETVDNKEDRRHCYTIRSGAPVRDYLAEVILNPTENGTDIVWRGRFRPAITGTAAVIELVFARLIAHLTRRLVAAAESTESRVR
;
A
#
# COMPACT_ATOMS: atom_id res chain seq x y z
N GLU A 1 1.68 5.32 17.47
CA GLU A 1 1.57 4.23 16.48
C GLU A 1 1.07 2.99 17.21
N ARG A 2 0.54 1.96 16.52
CA ARG A 2 0.03 0.72 17.16
C ARG A 2 0.59 -0.48 16.41
N GLN A 3 1.07 -1.50 17.11
CA GLN A 3 1.51 -2.75 16.47
C GLN A 3 0.34 -3.72 16.37
N GLY A 4 0.30 -4.53 15.30
CA GLY A 4 -0.62 -5.67 15.18
C GLY A 4 -0.02 -6.94 15.77
N ILE A 5 -0.73 -8.07 15.66
CA ILE A 5 -0.18 -9.41 15.90
C ILE A 5 -0.40 -10.26 14.63
N PRO A 6 0.66 -10.68 13.89
CA PRO A 6 2.07 -10.28 14.01
C PRO A 6 2.27 -8.77 13.87
N PRO A 7 3.46 -8.17 14.10
CA PRO A 7 3.64 -6.71 14.16
C PRO A 7 3.03 -5.90 12.99
N SER A 8 2.99 -6.49 11.79
CA SER A 8 2.38 -5.93 10.57
C SER A 8 0.97 -6.46 10.24
N GLY A 9 0.41 -7.30 11.11
CA GLY A 9 -0.89 -7.95 10.99
C GLY A 9 -2.07 -6.99 11.18
N ALA A 10 -3.29 -7.55 11.16
CA ALA A 10 -4.52 -6.77 11.28
C ALA A 10 -4.52 -5.90 12.55
N GLY A 11 -4.95 -4.65 12.39
CA GLY A 11 -4.94 -3.63 13.43
C GLY A 11 -3.62 -2.89 13.64
N ALA A 12 -2.53 -3.25 12.95
CA ALA A 12 -1.30 -2.46 12.99
C ALA A 12 -1.55 -1.05 12.42
N ILE A 13 -1.11 0.01 13.11
CA ILE A 13 -1.18 1.40 12.67
C ILE A 13 0.22 2.00 12.58
N ARG A 14 0.60 2.42 11.37
CA ARG A 14 1.91 2.99 11.05
C ARG A 14 1.81 4.38 10.44
N ARG A 15 2.83 5.21 10.65
CA ARG A 15 2.99 6.47 9.89
C ARG A 15 3.83 6.19 8.66
N LEU A 16 3.32 6.58 7.49
CA LEU A 16 3.99 6.39 6.22
C LEU A 16 4.14 7.71 5.47
N GLY A 17 5.23 7.79 4.71
CA GLY A 17 5.53 8.92 3.84
C GLY A 17 6.36 10.01 4.50
N ARG A 18 6.37 11.17 3.85
CA ARG A 18 7.11 12.38 4.27
C ARG A 18 6.21 13.57 3.98
N TRP A 19 6.43 14.68 4.69
CA TRP A 19 5.70 15.92 4.39
C TRP A 19 5.84 16.27 2.90
N PRO A 20 4.76 16.61 2.17
CA PRO A 20 3.39 16.84 2.66
C PRO A 20 2.47 15.59 2.69
N MET A 21 2.89 14.43 2.18
CA MET A 21 2.12 13.17 2.21
C MET A 21 2.53 12.27 3.39
N LEU A 22 2.21 12.69 4.61
CA LEU A 22 2.37 11.87 5.81
C LEU A 22 1.02 11.30 6.23
N VAL A 23 0.85 9.99 6.12
CA VAL A 23 -0.42 9.30 6.41
C VAL A 23 -0.31 8.38 7.62
N ARG A 24 -1.41 8.21 8.35
CA ARG A 24 -1.57 7.11 9.31
C ARG A 24 -2.33 5.99 8.63
N GLU A 25 -1.64 4.90 8.37
CA GLU A 25 -2.19 3.71 7.73
C GLU A 25 -2.52 2.66 8.79
N GLU A 26 -3.67 1.98 8.66
CA GLU A 26 -4.05 0.82 9.46
C GLU A 26 -4.17 -0.42 8.58
N THR A 27 -3.48 -1.50 8.94
CA THR A 27 -3.66 -2.82 8.33
C THR A 27 -5.04 -3.37 8.69
N VAL A 28 -5.83 -3.70 7.67
CA VAL A 28 -7.18 -4.28 7.82
C VAL A 28 -7.12 -5.80 7.77
N ASP A 29 -6.37 -6.35 6.82
CA ASP A 29 -6.15 -7.79 6.67
C ASP A 29 -4.73 -8.02 6.15
N ASN A 30 -4.10 -9.10 6.58
CA ASN A 30 -2.75 -9.44 6.15
C ASN A 30 -2.59 -10.95 6.09
N LYS A 31 -2.26 -11.45 4.89
CA LYS A 31 -1.78 -12.80 4.65
C LYS A 31 -0.37 -12.68 4.11
N GLU A 32 0.58 -13.20 4.89
CA GLU A 32 1.99 -13.19 4.55
C GLU A 32 2.20 -13.69 3.11
N ASP A 33 3.01 -12.94 2.36
CA ASP A 33 3.37 -13.18 0.95
C ASP A 33 2.21 -13.34 -0.06
N ARG A 34 0.98 -12.99 0.32
CA ARG A 34 -0.20 -13.20 -0.53
C ARG A 34 -1.12 -12.00 -0.63
N ARG A 35 -1.42 -11.35 0.49
CA ARG A 35 -2.43 -10.28 0.52
C ARG A 35 -2.16 -9.29 1.62
N HIS A 36 -2.26 -8.01 1.29
CA HIS A 36 -2.19 -6.93 2.24
C HIS A 36 -3.32 -5.93 1.99
N CYS A 37 -4.23 -5.79 2.96
CA CYS A 37 -5.30 -4.80 2.91
C CYS A 37 -5.08 -3.74 3.97
N TYR A 38 -5.29 -2.48 3.61
CA TYR A 38 -5.07 -1.37 4.51
C TYR A 38 -6.01 -0.20 4.25
N THR A 39 -6.20 0.63 5.28
CA THR A 39 -6.99 1.86 5.24
C THR A 39 -6.17 3.06 5.70
N ILE A 40 -6.53 4.27 5.26
CA ILE A 40 -5.92 5.50 5.75
C ILE A 40 -6.82 6.10 6.83
N ARG A 41 -6.29 6.21 8.05
CA ARG A 41 -6.97 6.78 9.21
C ARG A 41 -6.88 8.30 9.27
N SER A 42 -5.79 8.89 8.77
CA SER A 42 -5.62 10.34 8.68
C SER A 42 -4.45 10.71 7.76
N GLY A 43 -4.38 11.99 7.36
CA GLY A 43 -3.26 12.56 6.60
C GLY A 43 -3.43 12.58 5.08
N ALA A 44 -4.57 12.13 4.56
CA ALA A 44 -4.93 12.25 3.14
C ALA A 44 -6.36 12.81 2.99
N PRO A 45 -6.67 13.57 1.92
CA PRO A 45 -7.98 14.18 1.68
C PRO A 45 -9.00 13.18 1.11
N VAL A 46 -9.12 12.01 1.74
CA VAL A 46 -9.99 10.90 1.32
C VAL A 46 -10.81 10.37 2.50
N ARG A 47 -11.97 9.80 2.18
CA ARG A 47 -12.87 9.08 3.11
C ARG A 47 -13.02 7.64 2.63
N ASP A 48 -13.25 6.72 3.58
CA ASP A 48 -13.43 5.28 3.34
C ASP A 48 -12.38 4.68 2.40
N TYR A 49 -11.14 5.14 2.55
CA TYR A 49 -10.04 4.62 1.74
C TYR A 49 -9.83 3.14 2.09
N LEU A 50 -9.89 2.27 1.11
CA LEU A 50 -9.41 0.91 1.24
C LEU A 50 -8.51 0.58 0.05
N ALA A 51 -7.34 0.04 0.36
CA ALA A 51 -6.47 -0.55 -0.63
C ALA A 51 -6.26 -2.03 -0.34
N GLU A 52 -6.04 -2.76 -1.42
CA GLU A 52 -5.74 -4.18 -1.44
C GLU A 52 -4.55 -4.40 -2.38
N VAL A 53 -3.53 -5.07 -1.86
CA VAL A 53 -2.39 -5.58 -2.61
C VAL A 53 -2.47 -7.09 -2.60
N ILE A 54 -2.54 -7.70 -3.77
CA ILE A 54 -2.51 -9.15 -3.96
C ILE A 54 -1.20 -9.50 -4.65
N LEU A 55 -0.49 -10.46 -4.08
CA LEU A 55 0.72 -11.03 -4.63
C LEU A 55 0.37 -12.45 -5.10
N ASN A 56 0.46 -12.67 -6.40
CA ASN A 56 0.22 -13.97 -7.03
C ASN A 56 1.57 -14.52 -7.51
N PRO A 57 2.18 -15.45 -6.76
CA PRO A 57 3.37 -16.16 -7.21
C PRO A 57 3.11 -16.88 -8.53
N THR A 58 4.08 -16.80 -9.42
CA THR A 58 4.13 -17.47 -10.72
C THR A 58 5.40 -18.32 -10.78
N GLU A 59 5.58 -19.10 -11.84
CA GLU A 59 6.80 -19.91 -12.01
C GLU A 59 8.08 -19.07 -12.08
N ASN A 60 8.00 -17.86 -12.63
CA ASN A 60 9.16 -17.01 -12.93
C ASN A 60 9.15 -15.67 -12.16
N GLY A 61 8.29 -15.51 -11.14
CA GLY A 61 8.17 -14.23 -10.44
C GLY A 61 6.86 -14.09 -9.67
N THR A 62 6.36 -12.87 -9.55
CA THR A 62 5.11 -12.56 -8.84
C THR A 62 4.33 -11.49 -9.56
N ASP A 63 3.07 -11.79 -9.87
CA ASP A 63 2.12 -10.80 -10.39
C ASP A 63 1.57 -9.98 -9.22
N ILE A 64 1.67 -8.66 -9.33
CA ILE A 64 1.20 -7.72 -8.31
C ILE A 64 -0.07 -7.03 -8.80
N VAL A 65 -1.17 -7.22 -8.05
CA VAL A 65 -2.42 -6.50 -8.27
C VAL A 65 -2.62 -5.53 -7.12
N TRP A 66 -2.57 -4.22 -7.41
CA TRP A 66 -2.83 -3.17 -6.42
C TRP A 66 -4.11 -2.43 -6.79
N ARG A 67 -5.10 -2.46 -5.90
CA ARG A 67 -6.38 -1.78 -6.06
C ARG A 67 -6.63 -0.83 -4.90
N GLY A 68 -7.27 0.29 -5.20
CA GLY A 68 -7.67 1.28 -4.20
C GLY A 68 -9.07 1.78 -4.50
N ARG A 69 -9.86 2.01 -3.46
CA ARG A 69 -11.13 2.73 -3.54
C ARG A 69 -11.18 3.80 -2.48
N PHE A 70 -11.83 4.92 -2.79
CA PHE A 70 -11.98 6.03 -1.87
C PHE A 70 -13.16 6.91 -2.26
N ARG A 71 -13.61 7.74 -1.32
CA ARG A 71 -14.45 8.90 -1.59
C ARG A 71 -13.61 10.17 -1.41
N PRO A 72 -13.64 11.14 -2.32
CA PRO A 72 -12.91 12.39 -2.12
C PRO A 72 -13.50 13.15 -0.92
N ALA A 73 -12.65 13.71 -0.06
CA ALA A 73 -13.13 14.53 1.05
C ALA A 73 -13.59 15.93 0.57
N ILE A 74 -13.04 16.38 -0.55
CA ILE A 74 -13.30 17.68 -1.19
C ILE A 74 -13.91 17.44 -2.58
N THR A 75 -15.08 18.01 -2.83
CA THR A 75 -15.76 17.88 -4.13
C THR A 75 -14.85 18.34 -5.29
N GLY A 76 -14.85 17.57 -6.38
CA GLY A 76 -14.06 17.89 -7.58
C GLY A 76 -12.59 17.45 -7.54
N THR A 77 -12.09 16.89 -6.43
CA THR A 77 -10.67 16.47 -6.32
C THR A 77 -10.41 15.01 -6.67
N ALA A 78 -11.44 14.23 -7.01
CA ALA A 78 -11.35 12.78 -7.24
C ALA A 78 -10.28 12.41 -8.29
N ALA A 79 -10.32 13.00 -9.48
CA ALA A 79 -9.40 12.69 -10.57
C ALA A 79 -7.94 13.03 -10.22
N VAL A 80 -7.71 14.13 -9.50
CA VAL A 80 -6.37 14.52 -9.05
C VAL A 80 -5.84 13.53 -8.02
N ILE A 81 -6.66 13.15 -7.05
CA ILE A 81 -6.30 12.16 -6.02
C ILE A 81 -5.99 10.81 -6.67
N GLU A 82 -6.83 10.37 -7.60
CA GLU A 82 -6.64 9.13 -8.36
C GLU A 82 -5.30 9.13 -9.12
N LEU A 83 -5.01 10.21 -9.85
CA LEU A 83 -3.75 10.38 -10.57
C LEU A 83 -2.53 10.34 -9.64
N VAL A 84 -2.62 11.00 -8.49
CA VAL A 84 -1.54 10.99 -7.49
C VAL A 84 -1.32 9.59 -6.93
N PHE A 85 -2.37 8.87 -6.54
CA PHE A 85 -2.26 7.51 -6.06
C PHE A 85 -1.74 6.55 -7.12
N ALA A 86 -2.21 6.64 -8.36
CA ALA A 86 -1.72 5.82 -9.47
C ALA A 86 -0.21 6.00 -9.66
N ARG A 87 0.29 7.24 -9.63
CA ARG A 87 1.74 7.51 -9.74
C ARG A 87 2.52 6.99 -8.54
N LEU A 88 2.00 7.16 -7.32
CA LEU A 88 2.64 6.64 -6.11
C LEU A 88 2.72 5.13 -6.13
N ILE A 89 1.63 4.43 -6.46
CA ILE A 89 1.56 2.98 -6.59
C ILE A 89 2.57 2.50 -7.64
N ALA A 90 2.57 3.09 -8.84
CA ALA A 90 3.53 2.72 -9.87
C ALA A 90 5.00 2.95 -9.46
N HIS A 91 5.28 3.97 -8.65
CA HIS A 91 6.61 4.19 -8.10
C HIS A 91 6.99 3.14 -7.05
N LEU A 92 6.09 2.86 -6.10
CA LEU A 92 6.33 1.87 -5.05
C LEU A 92 6.46 0.46 -5.61
N THR A 93 5.63 0.07 -6.58
CA THR A 93 5.73 -1.22 -7.27
C THR A 93 7.08 -1.39 -7.95
N ARG A 94 7.57 -0.38 -8.68
CA ARG A 94 8.92 -0.45 -9.30
C ARG A 94 10.03 -0.64 -8.26
N ARG A 95 9.92 0.02 -7.11
CA ARG A 95 10.90 -0.14 -6.02
C ARG A 95 10.82 -1.51 -5.35
N LEU A 96 9.62 -2.07 -5.20
CA LEU A 96 9.42 -3.43 -4.70
C LEU A 96 10.07 -4.46 -5.62
N VAL A 97 9.84 -4.34 -6.94
CA VAL A 97 10.46 -5.21 -7.95
C VAL A 97 11.99 -5.13 -7.87
N ALA A 98 12.56 -3.91 -7.93
CA ALA A 98 14.02 -3.74 -7.87
C ALA A 98 14.64 -4.28 -6.57
N ALA A 99 13.96 -4.13 -5.43
CA ALA A 99 14.42 -4.66 -4.15
C ALA A 99 14.36 -6.20 -4.10
N ALA A 100 13.32 -6.80 -4.69
CA ALA A 100 13.19 -8.26 -4.80
C ALA A 100 14.31 -8.86 -5.66
N GLU A 101 14.54 -8.29 -6.85
CA GLU A 101 15.60 -8.72 -7.78
C GLU A 101 17.01 -8.58 -7.17
N SER A 102 17.25 -7.48 -6.45
CA SER A 102 18.52 -7.27 -5.73
C SER A 102 18.74 -8.27 -4.59
N THR A 103 17.66 -8.69 -3.93
CA THR A 103 17.75 -9.67 -2.83
C THR A 103 18.03 -11.06 -3.39
N GLU A 104 17.37 -11.45 -4.48
CA GLU A 104 17.63 -12.72 -5.16
C GLU A 104 19.10 -12.81 -5.62
N SER A 105 19.63 -11.72 -6.16
CA SER A 105 21.03 -11.64 -6.60
C SER A 105 22.05 -11.78 -5.47
N ARG A 106 21.64 -11.54 -4.21
CA ARG A 106 22.51 -11.65 -3.03
C ARG A 106 22.46 -13.04 -2.39
N VAL A 107 21.44 -13.83 -2.69
CA VAL A 107 21.24 -15.18 -2.14
C VAL A 107 21.79 -16.26 -3.09
N ARG A 108 21.94 -15.95 -4.38
CA ARG A 108 22.70 -16.76 -5.35
C ARG A 108 24.20 -16.52 -5.21
#